data_AF-F8JJZ5-F1
#
_entry.id   AF-F8JJZ5-F1
#
_cell.length_a   1.000
_cell.length_b   1.000
_cell.length_c   1.000
_cell.angle_alpha   90.00
_cell.angle_beta   90.00
_cell.angle_gamma   90.00
#
_symmetry.space_group_name_H-M   'P 1'
#
loop_
_entity.id
_entity.type
_entity.pdbx_description
1 polymer ?
#
loop_
_entity_poly.entity_id
_entity_poly.type
_entity_poly.pdbx_seq_one_letter_code
_entity_poly.pdbx_strand_id
1 'polypeptide(L)'
;MWFRRQRDRRRRLTSVSVSLTGAALSWEAQETERARARQNLHHLEDHRMLYDPYEDEFFDAVVESADRLRAYLSEHIPRCESVALRDGLREIQAALREFLTRMPTQAPGDFGPFWEALRAMRARVGAATGSIADAFDIPVDGDLARIVEQRHNAT
;
A
#
# COMPACT_ATOMS: atom_id res chain seq x y z
N MET A 1 74.85 -7.72 -1.48
CA MET A 1 73.56 -8.09 -0.84
C MET A 1 72.65 -6.88 -0.89
N TRP A 2 71.55 -6.98 -1.64
CA TRP A 2 70.45 -6.00 -1.71
C TRP A 2 69.74 -5.88 -0.35
N PHE A 3 69.21 -4.70 0.05
CA PHE A 3 67.80 -4.55 0.50
C PHE A 3 67.37 -3.08 0.74
N ARG A 4 66.52 -2.61 -0.19
CA ARG A 4 65.32 -1.76 -0.08
C ARG A 4 65.14 -0.71 1.05
N ARG A 5 65.10 0.54 0.56
CA ARG A 5 64.23 1.67 0.92
C ARG A 5 62.80 1.25 1.32
N GLN A 6 62.27 1.77 2.43
CA GLN A 6 60.82 1.85 2.66
C GLN A 6 60.39 3.30 2.84
N ARG A 7 59.44 3.71 1.99
CA ARG A 7 58.68 4.97 2.06
C ARG A 7 57.40 4.66 2.82
N ASP A 8 57.19 5.28 3.97
CA ASP A 8 55.91 5.15 4.64
C ASP A 8 54.88 6.10 4.03
N ARG A 9 53.79 5.53 3.53
CA ARG A 9 52.67 6.25 2.91
C ARG A 9 51.73 6.70 4.02
N ARG A 10 51.68 8.01 4.27
CA ARG A 10 50.59 8.62 5.05
C ARG A 10 49.26 8.32 4.35
N ARG A 11 48.42 7.51 5.00
CA ARG A 11 47.05 7.23 4.55
C ARG A 11 46.25 8.53 4.60
N ARG A 12 45.78 8.99 3.44
CA ARG A 12 44.76 10.04 3.34
C ARG A 12 43.46 9.47 3.92
N LEU A 13 42.95 10.10 4.98
CA LEU A 13 41.57 9.96 5.39
C LEU A 13 40.71 10.60 4.30
N THR A 14 39.97 9.81 3.54
CA THR A 14 38.92 10.30 2.66
C THR A 14 37.70 10.63 3.53
N SER A 15 37.51 11.90 3.85
CA SER A 15 36.24 12.39 4.38
C SER A 15 35.18 12.22 3.29
N VAL A 16 34.19 11.36 3.53
CA VAL A 16 32.98 11.29 2.71
C VAL A 16 32.22 12.59 2.95
N SER A 17 32.23 13.49 1.96
CA SER A 17 31.40 14.69 1.98
C SER A 17 29.94 14.28 1.82
N VAL A 18 29.19 14.28 2.91
CA VAL A 18 27.72 14.23 2.86
C VAL A 18 27.27 15.62 2.39
N SER A 19 26.97 15.76 1.10
CA SER A 19 26.46 17.01 0.55
C SER A 19 25.07 17.28 1.12
N LEU A 20 24.92 18.36 1.90
CA LEU A 20 23.66 18.80 2.50
C LEU A 20 22.54 18.99 1.44
N THR A 21 22.90 19.34 0.21
CA THR A 21 21.97 19.48 -0.92
C THR A 21 21.31 18.15 -1.31
N GLY A 22 22.03 17.02 -1.24
CA GLY A 22 21.48 15.70 -1.56
C GLY A 22 20.56 15.16 -0.46
N ALA A 23 20.86 15.48 0.80
CA ALA A 23 20.02 15.10 1.93
C ALA A 23 18.67 15.85 1.93
N ALA A 24 18.66 17.14 1.56
CA ALA A 24 17.42 17.92 1.47
C ALA A 24 16.46 17.39 0.39
N LEU A 25 16.96 17.09 -0.82
CA LEU A 25 16.15 16.54 -1.91
C LEU A 25 15.59 15.14 -1.59
N SER A 26 16.38 14.31 -0.90
CA SER A 26 15.95 12.98 -0.44
C SER A 26 14.79 13.08 0.56
N TRP A 27 14.84 14.05 1.47
CA TRP A 27 13.81 14.24 2.49
C TRP A 27 12.52 14.80 1.89
N GLU A 28 12.61 15.76 0.97
CA GLU A 28 11.45 16.33 0.26
C GLU A 28 10.71 15.27 -0.58
N ALA A 29 11.44 14.41 -1.29
CA ALA A 29 10.86 13.28 -2.01
C ALA A 29 10.15 12.30 -1.06
N GLN A 30 10.76 12.01 0.10
CA GLN A 30 10.15 11.15 1.11
C GLN A 30 8.86 11.74 1.70
N GLU A 31 8.84 13.04 2.02
CA GLU A 31 7.63 13.68 2.55
C GLU A 31 6.53 13.77 1.49
N THR A 32 6.90 13.99 0.22
CA THR A 32 5.95 13.97 -0.89
C THR A 32 5.28 12.60 -1.02
N GLU A 33 6.06 11.52 -0.99
CA GLU A 33 5.50 10.16 -1.06
C GLU A 33 4.70 9.80 0.20
N ARG A 34 5.13 10.25 1.39
CA ARG A 34 4.36 10.08 2.62
C ARG A 34 3.02 10.82 2.55
N ALA A 35 2.98 12.02 1.98
CA ALA A 35 1.75 12.76 1.74
C ALA A 35 0.82 12.02 0.76
N ARG A 36 1.36 11.47 -0.34
CA ARG A 36 0.57 10.62 -1.26
C ARG A 36 0.03 9.37 -0.57
N ALA A 37 0.84 8.71 0.26
CA ALA A 37 0.40 7.55 1.03
C ALA A 37 -0.78 7.92 1.95
N ARG A 38 -0.67 9.00 2.73
CA ARG A 38 -1.79 9.49 3.56
C ARG A 38 -3.05 9.77 2.73
N GLN A 39 -2.90 10.44 1.59
CA GLN A 39 -4.03 10.75 0.71
C GLN A 39 -4.73 9.48 0.19
N ASN A 40 -3.96 8.48 -0.24
CA ASN A 40 -4.54 7.23 -0.74
C ASN A 40 -5.19 6.44 0.40
N LEU A 41 -4.55 6.37 1.58
CA LEU A 41 -5.14 5.71 2.74
C LEU A 41 -6.45 6.38 3.15
N HIS A 42 -6.49 7.71 3.21
CA HIS A 42 -7.72 8.44 3.49
C HIS A 42 -8.81 8.15 2.44
N HIS A 43 -8.43 8.06 1.15
CA HIS A 43 -9.40 7.69 0.13
C HIS A 43 -9.95 6.27 0.30
N LEU A 44 -9.16 5.32 0.85
CA LEU A 44 -9.68 4.00 1.19
C LEU A 44 -10.71 4.06 2.33
N GLU A 45 -10.58 5.00 3.27
CA GLU A 45 -11.55 5.21 4.36
C GLU A 45 -12.93 5.59 3.82
N ASP A 46 -13.03 6.25 2.67
CA ASP A 46 -14.31 6.62 2.06
C ASP A 46 -15.09 5.40 1.53
N HIS A 47 -14.45 4.23 1.43
CA HIS A 47 -15.03 3.01 0.88
C HIS A 47 -15.49 2.05 1.98
N ARG A 48 -16.70 2.32 2.51
CA ARG A 48 -17.38 1.49 3.52
C ARG A 48 -17.41 -0.01 3.22
N MET A 49 -17.43 -0.37 1.94
CA MET A 49 -17.33 -1.77 1.48
C MET A 49 -16.15 -2.55 2.06
N LEU A 50 -15.11 -1.84 2.53
CA LEU A 50 -13.92 -2.45 3.09
C LEU A 50 -14.16 -2.94 4.52
N TYR A 51 -14.97 -2.24 5.32
CA TYR A 51 -15.01 -2.43 6.77
C TYR A 51 -16.40 -2.54 7.38
N ASP A 52 -17.48 -2.27 6.62
CA ASP A 52 -18.85 -2.41 7.11
C ASP A 52 -19.20 -3.87 7.42
N PRO A 53 -20.06 -4.13 8.42
CA PRO A 53 -20.59 -5.46 8.67
C PRO A 53 -21.26 -6.07 7.43
N TYR A 54 -21.14 -7.38 7.24
CA TYR A 54 -21.70 -8.04 6.07
C TYR A 54 -23.23 -7.92 5.99
N GLU A 55 -23.93 -7.84 7.13
CA GLU A 55 -25.38 -7.65 7.19
C GLU A 55 -25.87 -6.29 6.64
N ASP A 56 -25.00 -5.27 6.64
CA ASP A 56 -25.34 -3.92 6.19
C ASP A 56 -25.00 -3.68 4.71
N GLU A 57 -24.39 -4.67 4.06
CA GLU A 57 -23.87 -4.54 2.69
C GLU A 57 -24.96 -4.78 1.64
N PHE A 58 -25.00 -3.88 0.66
CA PHE A 58 -25.87 -4.00 -0.51
C PHE A 58 -25.03 -4.36 -1.73
N PHE A 59 -25.37 -5.45 -2.41
CA PHE A 59 -24.58 -6.04 -3.49
C PHE A 59 -24.13 -5.01 -4.54
N ASP A 60 -25.08 -4.25 -5.11
CA ASP A 60 -24.78 -3.28 -6.16
C ASP A 60 -23.87 -2.15 -5.65
N ALA A 61 -24.08 -1.71 -4.40
CA ALA A 61 -23.29 -0.64 -3.79
C ALA A 61 -21.83 -1.08 -3.55
N VAL A 62 -21.61 -2.33 -3.15
CA VAL A 62 -20.26 -2.90 -3.01
C VAL A 62 -19.54 -2.95 -4.35
N VAL A 63 -20.21 -3.46 -5.38
CA VAL A 63 -19.63 -3.57 -6.73
C VAL A 63 -19.31 -2.18 -7.30
N GLU A 64 -20.21 -1.22 -7.15
CA GLU A 64 -20.00 0.16 -7.60
C GLU A 64 -18.86 0.84 -6.83
N SER A 65 -18.79 0.63 -5.51
CA SER A 65 -17.70 1.13 -4.67
C SER A 65 -16.35 0.54 -5.09
N ALA A 66 -16.30 -0.77 -5.39
CA ALA A 66 -15.09 -1.44 -5.83
C ALA A 66 -14.59 -0.94 -7.19
N ASP A 67 -15.50 -0.70 -8.13
CA ASP A 67 -15.13 -0.17 -9.44
C ASP A 67 -14.65 1.29 -9.35
N ARG A 68 -15.30 2.12 -8.53
CA ARG A 68 -14.87 3.51 -8.26
C ARG A 68 -13.46 3.56 -7.67
N LEU A 69 -13.19 2.75 -6.64
CA LEU A 69 -11.86 2.70 -6.04
C LEU A 69 -10.80 2.20 -7.03
N ARG A 70 -11.12 1.17 -7.82
CA ARG A 70 -10.22 0.65 -8.86
C ARG A 70 -9.87 1.72 -9.90
N ALA A 71 -10.84 2.53 -10.32
CA ALA A 71 -10.64 3.64 -11.24
C ALA A 71 -9.73 4.71 -10.63
N TYR A 72 -10.01 5.14 -9.39
CA TYR A 72 -9.16 6.06 -8.64
C TYR A 72 -7.70 5.58 -8.59
N LEU A 73 -7.47 4.32 -8.18
CA LEU A 73 -6.12 3.76 -8.09
C LEU A 73 -5.42 3.70 -9.46
N SER A 74 -6.15 3.42 -10.53
CA SER A 74 -5.59 3.40 -11.89
C SER A 74 -5.03 4.77 -12.30
N GLU A 75 -5.65 5.84 -11.82
CA GLU A 75 -5.21 7.20 -12.08
C GLU A 75 -4.02 7.61 -11.18
N HIS A 76 -3.98 7.14 -9.93
CA HIS A 76 -3.02 7.62 -8.92
C HIS A 76 -1.73 6.80 -8.84
N ILE A 77 -1.76 5.48 -9.10
CA ILE A 77 -0.57 4.61 -9.08
C ILE A 77 0.57 5.12 -9.97
N PRO A 78 0.34 5.60 -11.22
CA PRO A 78 1.42 6.09 -12.08
C PRO A 78 2.20 7.28 -11.50
N ARG A 79 1.62 8.00 -10.54
CA ARG A 79 2.22 9.19 -9.90
C ARG A 79 3.06 8.86 -8.67
N CYS A 80 3.08 7.60 -8.24
CA CYS A 80 3.87 7.15 -7.10
C CYS A 80 5.32 6.95 -7.51
N GLU A 81 6.24 7.54 -6.77
CA GLU A 81 7.68 7.39 -6.99
C GLU A 81 8.24 6.24 -6.15
N SER A 82 7.76 6.09 -4.92
CA SER A 82 8.13 5.02 -4.00
C SER A 82 7.65 3.66 -4.52
N VAL A 83 8.57 2.69 -4.54
CA VAL A 83 8.25 1.29 -4.86
C VAL A 83 7.27 0.72 -3.84
N ALA A 84 7.47 0.99 -2.55
CA ALA A 84 6.61 0.48 -1.49
C ALA A 84 5.15 0.96 -1.63
N LEU A 85 4.95 2.26 -1.92
CA LEU A 85 3.60 2.79 -2.14
C LEU A 85 2.99 2.21 -3.41
N ARG A 86 3.74 2.23 -4.51
CA ARG A 86 3.27 1.77 -5.81
C ARG A 86 2.86 0.31 -5.79
N ASP A 87 3.67 -0.56 -5.17
CA ASP A 87 3.40 -1.99 -5.12
C ASP A 87 2.26 -2.30 -4.16
N GLY A 88 2.19 -1.64 -2.99
CA GLY A 88 1.04 -1.76 -2.09
C GLY A 88 -0.28 -1.38 -2.76
N LEU A 89 -0.32 -0.23 -3.47
CA LEU A 89 -1.52 0.20 -4.20
C LEU A 89 -1.86 -0.73 -5.37
N ARG A 90 -0.86 -1.34 -6.02
CA ARG A 90 -1.08 -2.36 -7.06
C ARG A 90 -1.68 -3.63 -6.50
N GLU A 91 -1.27 -4.08 -5.32
CA GLU A 91 -1.87 -5.23 -4.65
C GLU A 91 -3.34 -4.97 -4.32
N ILE A 92 -3.68 -3.77 -3.82
CA ILE A 92 -5.07 -3.35 -3.61
C ILE A 92 -5.84 -3.39 -4.93
N GLN A 93 -5.28 -2.78 -5.99
CA GLN A 93 -5.91 -2.77 -7.30
C GLN A 93 -6.10 -4.19 -7.88
N ALA A 94 -5.16 -5.09 -7.66
CA ALA A 94 -5.26 -6.49 -8.09
C ALA A 94 -6.37 -7.22 -7.33
N ALA A 95 -6.48 -7.03 -6.02
CA ALA A 95 -7.57 -7.60 -5.21
C ALA A 95 -8.95 -7.11 -5.69
N LEU A 96 -9.10 -5.81 -5.99
CA LEU A 96 -10.34 -5.25 -6.53
C LEU A 96 -10.69 -5.83 -7.91
N ARG A 97 -9.70 -5.95 -8.81
CA ARG A 97 -9.91 -6.55 -10.13
C ARG A 97 -10.34 -8.01 -10.04
N GLU A 98 -9.73 -8.76 -9.14
CA GLU A 98 -10.08 -10.17 -8.92
C GLU A 98 -11.49 -10.30 -8.35
N PHE A 99 -11.84 -9.47 -7.36
CA PHE A 99 -13.20 -9.40 -6.83
C PHE A 99 -14.22 -9.13 -7.96
N LEU A 100 -14.02 -8.07 -8.75
CA LEU A 100 -14.92 -7.70 -9.85
C LEU A 100 -14.98 -8.77 -10.95
N THR A 101 -13.87 -9.46 -11.24
CA THR A 101 -13.84 -10.56 -12.22
C THR A 101 -14.65 -11.76 -11.74
N ARG A 102 -14.63 -12.03 -10.44
CA ARG A 102 -15.43 -13.08 -9.80
C ARG A 102 -16.92 -12.73 -9.71
N MET A 103 -17.35 -11.55 -10.16
CA MET A 103 -18.75 -11.15 -10.24
C MET A 103 -19.39 -11.38 -11.64
N PRO A 104 -19.70 -12.62 -12.07
CA PRO A 104 -20.68 -12.86 -13.13
C PRO A 104 -22.01 -13.40 -12.58
N THR A 105 -23.10 -13.23 -13.35
CA THR A 105 -24.53 -13.53 -13.04
C THR A 105 -24.72 -14.62 -11.99
N GLN A 106 -24.90 -14.20 -10.73
CA GLN A 106 -25.27 -15.09 -9.64
C GLN A 106 -26.62 -15.73 -10.00
N ALA A 107 -26.77 -17.02 -9.67
CA ALA A 107 -28.10 -17.61 -9.66
C ALA A 107 -28.95 -16.82 -8.65
N PRO A 108 -30.21 -16.46 -8.97
CA PRO A 108 -31.05 -15.71 -8.04
C PRO A 108 -31.09 -16.38 -6.66
N GLY A 109 -30.61 -15.67 -5.64
CA GLY A 109 -30.64 -16.12 -4.25
C GLY A 109 -29.38 -16.82 -3.70
N ASP A 110 -28.34 -17.08 -4.52
CA ASP A 110 -27.06 -17.60 -4.01
C ASP A 110 -25.99 -16.49 -3.92
N PHE A 111 -25.84 -15.93 -2.72
CA PHE A 111 -24.85 -14.91 -2.41
C PHE A 111 -23.56 -15.48 -1.78
N GLY A 112 -23.44 -16.79 -1.60
CA GLY A 112 -22.26 -17.41 -0.98
C GLY A 112 -20.94 -17.01 -1.67
N PRO A 113 -20.85 -17.14 -3.01
CA PRO A 113 -19.65 -16.74 -3.76
C PRO A 113 -19.32 -15.25 -3.64
N PHE A 114 -20.33 -14.39 -3.53
CA PHE A 114 -20.13 -12.95 -3.33
C PHE A 114 -19.46 -12.66 -2.00
N TRP A 115 -19.98 -13.20 -0.91
CA TRP A 115 -19.42 -12.99 0.43
C TRP A 115 -18.01 -13.56 0.58
N GLU A 116 -17.75 -14.71 -0.05
CA GLU A 116 -16.40 -15.29 -0.10
C GLU A 116 -15.43 -14.37 -0.83
N ALA A 117 -15.81 -13.86 -2.01
CA ALA A 117 -15.00 -12.94 -2.77
C ALA A 117 -14.77 -11.61 -2.02
N LEU A 118 -15.80 -11.06 -1.37
CA LEU A 118 -15.70 -9.83 -0.58
C LEU A 118 -14.76 -10.02 0.62
N ARG A 119 -14.86 -11.14 1.34
CA ARG A 119 -13.94 -11.49 2.43
C ARG A 119 -12.50 -11.59 1.95
N ALA A 120 -12.26 -12.31 0.85
CA ALA A 120 -10.92 -12.46 0.29
C ALA A 120 -10.33 -11.11 -0.16
N MET A 121 -11.17 -10.25 -0.77
CA MET A 121 -10.79 -8.90 -1.14
C MET A 121 -10.38 -8.07 0.07
N ARG A 122 -11.25 -7.98 1.10
CA ARG A 122 -10.98 -7.21 2.33
C ARG A 122 -9.69 -7.64 3.02
N ALA A 123 -9.44 -8.94 3.12
CA ALA A 123 -8.20 -9.47 3.71
C ALA A 123 -6.94 -9.00 2.95
N ARG A 124 -6.97 -9.06 1.62
CA ARG A 124 -5.83 -8.60 0.79
C ARG A 124 -5.64 -7.09 0.83
N VAL A 125 -6.74 -6.33 0.79
CA VAL A 125 -6.70 -4.86 0.91
C VAL A 125 -6.17 -4.46 2.28
N GLY A 126 -6.62 -5.10 3.36
CA GLY A 126 -6.14 -4.85 4.72
C GLY A 126 -4.63 -5.14 4.86
N ALA A 127 -4.15 -6.26 4.31
CA ALA A 127 -2.73 -6.60 4.34
C ALA A 127 -1.85 -5.60 3.58
N ALA A 128 -2.27 -5.18 2.38
CA ALA A 128 -1.56 -4.17 1.59
C ALA A 128 -1.61 -2.79 2.26
N THR A 129 -2.75 -2.41 2.84
CA THR A 129 -2.92 -1.16 3.59
C THR A 129 -1.99 -1.10 4.80
N GLY A 130 -1.91 -2.18 5.60
CA GLY A 130 -0.97 -2.28 6.71
C GLY A 130 0.49 -2.18 6.26
N SER A 131 0.82 -2.78 5.11
CA SER A 131 2.19 -2.69 4.56
C SER A 131 2.56 -1.28 4.12
N ILE A 132 1.62 -0.52 3.54
CA ILE A 132 1.81 0.90 3.21
C ILE A 132 1.96 1.71 4.49
N ALA A 133 1.09 1.51 5.46
CA ALA A 133 1.13 2.21 6.75
C ALA A 133 2.47 2.01 7.47
N ASP A 134 2.94 0.76 7.57
CA ASP A 134 4.22 0.41 8.18
C ASP A 134 5.40 1.05 7.41
N ALA A 135 5.38 1.01 6.07
CA ALA A 135 6.46 1.55 5.22
C ALA A 135 6.60 3.08 5.31
N PHE A 136 5.50 3.78 5.56
CA PHE A 136 5.47 5.24 5.64
C PHE A 136 5.28 5.76 7.06
N ASP A 137 5.23 4.89 8.07
CA ASP A 137 5.00 5.22 9.48
C ASP A 137 3.72 6.09 9.66
N ILE A 138 2.65 5.72 8.95
CA ILE A 138 1.35 6.39 9.03
C ILE A 138 0.45 5.56 9.95
N PRO A 139 -0.12 6.14 11.03
CA PRO A 139 -1.09 5.43 11.84
C PRO A 139 -2.33 5.11 11.03
N VAL A 140 -2.87 3.91 11.22
CA VAL A 140 -4.17 3.51 10.67
C VAL A 140 -5.14 3.44 11.83
N ASP A 141 -6.09 4.37 11.86
CA ASP A 141 -7.10 4.50 12.90
C ASP A 141 -8.50 4.25 12.32
N GLY A 142 -9.52 4.33 13.17
CA GLY A 142 -10.92 4.30 12.74
C GLY A 142 -11.34 2.98 12.10
N ASP A 143 -12.15 3.06 11.04
CA ASP A 143 -12.75 1.87 10.44
C ASP A 143 -11.76 1.06 9.57
N LEU A 144 -10.74 1.72 8.98
CA LEU A 144 -9.67 1.03 8.25
C LEU A 144 -8.85 0.10 9.16
N ALA A 145 -8.68 0.46 10.44
CA ALA A 145 -7.98 -0.40 11.40
C ALA A 145 -8.61 -1.80 11.47
N ARG A 146 -9.95 -1.91 11.32
CA ARG A 146 -10.66 -3.20 11.38
C ARG A 146 -10.21 -4.20 10.32
N ILE A 147 -9.82 -3.75 9.12
CA ILE A 147 -9.32 -4.66 8.07
C ILE A 147 -7.82 -4.93 8.20
N VAL A 148 -7.06 -3.99 8.77
CA VAL A 148 -5.62 -4.16 8.98
C VAL A 148 -5.36 -5.12 10.14
N GLU A 149 -6.12 -5.03 11.23
CA GLU A 149 -5.99 -5.87 12.43
C GLU A 149 -6.36 -7.34 12.18
N GLN A 150 -7.25 -7.61 11.23
CA GLN A 150 -7.56 -8.98 10.78
C GLN A 150 -6.31 -9.74 10.28
N ARG A 151 -5.25 -9.03 9.87
CA ARG A 151 -3.92 -9.59 9.57
C ARG A 151 -3.30 -10.29 10.77
N HIS A 152 -3.39 -9.70 11.96
CA HIS A 152 -2.65 -10.16 13.14
C HIS A 152 -3.26 -11.40 13.79
N ASN A 153 -4.55 -11.66 13.54
CA ASN A 153 -5.26 -12.80 14.11
C ASN A 153 -5.23 -14.07 13.24
N ALA A 154 -4.53 -14.05 12.11
CA ALA A 154 -4.44 -15.16 11.15
C ALA A 154 -3.05 -15.84 11.10
N THR A 155 -2.20 -15.60 12.11
CA THR A 155 -0.86 -16.23 12.24
C THR A 155 -0.83 -17.16 13.45
#